data_AF-A0A956CH79-F1
#
_entry.id   AF-A0A956CH79-F1
#
_cell.length_a   1.000
_cell.length_b   1.000
_cell.length_c   1.000
_cell.angle_alpha   90.00
_cell.angle_beta   90.00
_cell.angle_gamma   90.00
#
_symmetry.space_group_name_H-M   'P 1'
#
loop_
_entity.id
_entity.type
_entity.pdbx_description
1 polymer ?
#
loop_
_entity_poly.entity_id
_entity_poly.type
_entity_poly.pdbx_seq_one_letter_code
_entity_poly.pdbx_strand_id
1 'polypeptide(L)'
;MAILNITYNGLSADYPREIEDRVTDADVRRIAVEIVRTGGLRGLHIASLPDNAFDYYVVDRFDGRRGALRIYLRPKVPFGAES
;
A
#
# COMPACT_ATOMS: atom_id res chain seq x y z
N MET A 1 -13.87 -0.80 -7.85
CA MET A 1 -12.53 -0.21 -8.07
C MET A 1 -12.12 0.56 -6.82
N ALA A 2 -10.83 0.64 -6.52
CA ALA A 2 -10.32 1.22 -5.29
C ALA A 2 -9.05 2.05 -5.48
N ILE A 3 -8.89 3.09 -4.67
CA ILE A 3 -7.64 3.86 -4.59
C ILE A 3 -6.69 3.13 -3.64
N LEU A 4 -5.50 2.78 -4.12
CA LEU A 4 -4.43 2.19 -3.30
C LEU A 4 -3.50 3.29 -2.78
N ASN A 5 -3.38 3.41 -1.45
CA ASN A 5 -2.36 4.19 -0.78
C ASN A 5 -1.26 3.26 -0.27
N ILE A 6 0.00 3.62 -0.54
CA ILE A 6 1.16 2.87 -0.06
C ILE A 6 1.97 3.80 0.84
N THR A 7 2.17 3.35 2.08
CA THR A 7 3.13 3.97 3.00
C THR A 7 4.40 3.12 3.01
N TYR A 8 5.57 3.70 2.79
CA TYR A 8 6.86 3.02 2.90
C TYR A 8 7.98 4.02 3.20
N ASN A 9 8.91 3.67 4.08
CA ASN A 9 10.07 4.50 4.45
C ASN A 9 9.70 5.96 4.83
N GLY A 10 8.61 6.13 5.59
CA GLY A 10 8.12 7.44 6.03
C GLY A 10 7.36 8.25 4.96
N LEU A 11 7.25 7.75 3.72
CA LEU A 11 6.47 8.37 2.65
C LEU A 11 5.13 7.66 2.51
N SER A 12 4.05 8.41 2.31
CA SER A 12 2.72 7.88 2.00
C SER A 12 2.20 8.54 0.73
N ALA A 13 1.81 7.72 -0.25
CA ALA A 13 1.36 8.20 -1.55
C ALA A 13 0.22 7.34 -2.12
N ASP A 14 -0.71 8.00 -2.79
CA ASP A 14 -1.75 7.34 -3.58
C ASP A 14 -1.16 6.89 -4.93
N TYR A 15 -1.42 5.64 -5.31
CA TYR A 15 -1.16 5.14 -6.65
C TYR A 15 -2.16 5.83 -7.62
N PRO A 16 -1.70 6.44 -8.73
CA PRO A 16 -2.55 7.27 -9.58
C PRO A 16 -3.58 6.48 -10.39
N ARG A 17 -3.55 5.14 -10.36
CA ARG A 17 -4.54 4.28 -11.01
C ARG A 17 -5.35 3.53 -9.97
N GLU A 18 -6.59 3.26 -10.30
CA GLU A 18 -7.44 2.41 -9.47
C GLU A 18 -7.05 0.94 -9.65
N ILE A 19 -7.20 0.18 -8.57
CA ILE A 19 -7.07 -1.28 -8.58
C ILE A 19 -8.43 -1.94 -8.36
N GLU A 20 -8.53 -3.23 -8.69
CA GLU A 20 -9.73 -4.00 -8.39
C GLU A 20 -9.98 -4.08 -6.88
N ASP A 21 -11.24 -3.94 -6.46
CA ASP A 21 -11.61 -3.93 -5.04
C ASP A 21 -11.53 -5.31 -4.37
N ARG A 22 -11.72 -6.37 -5.16
CA ARG A 22 -11.69 -7.77 -4.72
C ARG A 22 -10.28 -8.38 -4.65
N VAL A 23 -9.24 -7.57 -4.86
CA VAL A 23 -7.86 -8.08 -4.81
C VAL A 23 -7.50 -8.53 -3.39
N THR A 24 -6.84 -9.68 -3.29
CA THR A 24 -6.44 -10.26 -1.99
C THR A 24 -5.32 -9.45 -1.33
N ASP A 25 -5.13 -9.57 -0.02
CA ASP A 25 -4.03 -8.88 0.68
C ASP A 25 -2.65 -9.28 0.14
N ALA A 26 -2.49 -10.55 -0.22
CA ALA A 26 -1.26 -11.07 -0.82
C ALA A 26 -0.99 -10.39 -2.17
N ASP A 27 -2.03 -10.23 -2.99
CA ASP A 27 -1.92 -9.51 -4.26
C ASP A 27 -1.65 -8.03 -4.07
N VAL A 28 -2.29 -7.35 -3.10
CA VAL A 28 -1.99 -5.94 -2.78
C VAL A 28 -0.50 -5.77 -2.48
N ARG A 29 0.06 -6.63 -1.62
CA ARG A 29 1.49 -6.60 -1.26
C ARG A 29 2.37 -6.83 -2.49
N ARG A 30 2.08 -7.85 -3.29
CA ARG A 30 2.84 -8.18 -4.50
C ARG A 30 2.80 -7.04 -5.52
N ILE A 31 1.62 -6.47 -5.78
CA ILE A 31 1.43 -5.35 -6.71
C ILE A 31 2.16 -4.12 -6.20
N ALA A 32 2.15 -3.86 -4.90
CA ALA A 32 2.86 -2.72 -4.31
C ALA A 32 4.38 -2.81 -4.51
N VAL A 33 4.97 -4.01 -4.45
CA VAL A 33 6.40 -4.20 -4.79
C VAL A 33 6.68 -3.69 -6.19
N GLU A 34 5.89 -4.14 -7.16
CA GLU A 34 6.06 -3.75 -8.55
C GLU A 34 5.84 -2.26 -8.76
N ILE A 35 4.80 -1.67 -8.15
CA ILE A 35 4.52 -0.23 -8.22
C ILE A 35 5.72 0.60 -7.73
N VAL A 36 6.33 0.22 -6.61
CA VAL A 36 7.49 0.95 -6.06
C VAL A 36 8.72 0.74 -6.93
N ARG A 37 8.94 -0.47 -7.45
CA ARG A 37 10.06 -0.78 -8.35
C ARG A 37 9.99 -0.01 -9.65
N THR A 38 8.81 0.18 -10.22
CA THR A 38 8.63 0.90 -11.49
C THR A 38 8.50 2.42 -11.33
N GLY A 39 8.53 2.94 -10.08
CA GLY A 39 8.35 4.36 -9.81
C GLY A 39 6.91 4.85 -10.05
N GLY A 40 5.92 3.97 -9.85
CA GLY A 40 4.50 4.29 -9.99
C GLY A 40 3.94 5.21 -8.90
N LEU A 41 4.73 5.52 -7.87
CA LEU A 41 4.37 6.44 -6.78
C LEU A 41 5.23 7.70 -6.83
N ARG A 42 4.57 8.85 -6.66
CA ARG A 42 5.26 10.13 -6.60
C ARG A 42 6.20 10.17 -5.39
N GLY A 43 7.49 10.36 -5.64
CA GLY A 43 8.51 10.48 -4.60
C GLY A 43 8.96 9.15 -3.99
N LEU A 44 8.46 8.00 -4.46
CA LEU A 44 8.83 6.68 -3.97
C LEU A 44 9.15 5.75 -5.15
N HIS A 45 10.44 5.59 -5.42
CA HIS A 45 10.97 4.69 -6.46
C HIS A 45 12.22 3.97 -5.92
N ILE A 46 12.14 2.65 -5.80
CA ILE A 46 13.23 1.81 -5.29
C ILE A 46 13.33 0.58 -6.20
N ALA A 47 14.16 0.66 -7.24
CA ALA A 47 14.28 -0.38 -8.26
C ALA A 47 14.67 -1.76 -7.71
N SER A 48 15.45 -1.80 -6.62
CA SER A 48 15.91 -3.02 -5.96
C SER A 48 15.11 -3.38 -4.70
N LEU A 49 13.86 -2.92 -4.58
CA LEU A 49 13.00 -3.29 -3.45
C LEU A 49 12.84 -4.82 -3.43
N PRO A 50 13.01 -5.52 -2.28
CA PRO A 50 12.88 -6.97 -2.24
C PRO A 50 11.41 -7.43 -2.32
N ASP A 51 11.17 -8.67 -2.79
CA ASP A 51 9.81 -9.22 -2.97
C ASP A 51 9.01 -9.28 -1.67
N ASN A 52 9.69 -9.44 -0.53
CA ASN A 52 9.11 -9.56 0.80
C ASN A 52 9.01 -8.21 1.55
N ALA A 53 9.21 -7.08 0.86
CA ALA A 53 9.26 -5.75 1.50
C ALA A 53 7.98 -5.39 2.29
N PHE A 54 6.85 -6.03 1.96
CA PHE A 54 5.53 -5.75 2.56
C PHE A 54 4.95 -6.91 3.36
N ASP A 55 5.70 -7.98 3.65
CA ASP A 55 5.19 -9.18 4.35
C ASP A 55 4.57 -8.86 5.71
N TYR A 56 5.14 -7.89 6.43
CA TYR A 56 4.67 -7.45 7.76
C TYR A 56 3.77 -6.21 7.72
N TYR A 57 3.37 -5.78 6.53
CA TYR A 57 2.47 -4.64 6.37
C TYR A 57 1.02 -5.09 6.48
N VAL A 58 0.20 -4.19 7.02
CA VAL A 58 -1.25 -4.36 7.11
C VAL A 58 -1.91 -3.75 5.89
N VAL A 59 -2.98 -4.41 5.41
CA VAL A 59 -3.84 -3.95 4.33
C VAL A 59 -5.19 -3.59 4.93
N ASP A 60 -5.44 -2.30 5.10
CA ASP A 60 -6.73 -1.81 5.58
C ASP A 60 -7.63 -1.44 4.41
N ARG A 61 -8.93 -1.75 4.50
CA ARG A 61 -9.94 -1.37 3.51
C ARG A 61 -10.99 -0.51 4.17
N PHE A 62 -11.25 0.66 3.59
CA PHE A 62 -12.24 1.60 4.09
C PHE A 62 -13.21 1.97 2.98
N ASP A 63 -14.49 2.03 3.34
CA ASP A 63 -15.51 2.64 2.51
C ASP A 63 -15.37 4.15 2.59
N GLY A 64 -15.04 4.78 1.46
CA GLY A 64 -14.97 6.24 1.35
C GLY A 64 -16.35 6.87 1.16
N ARG A 65 -16.41 8.20 1.31
CA ARG A 65 -17.62 8.97 0.98
C ARG A 65 -18.00 8.75 -0.48
N ARG A 66 -19.29 8.50 -0.75
CA ARG A 66 -19.84 8.18 -2.09
C ARG A 66 -19.41 6.84 -2.69
N GLY A 67 -19.00 5.87 -1.87
CA GLY A 67 -18.74 4.49 -2.33
C GLY A 67 -17.39 4.27 -2.98
N ALA A 68 -16.46 5.23 -2.90
CA ALA A 68 -15.09 5.05 -3.34
C ALA A 68 -14.32 4.20 -2.32
N LEU A 69 -13.97 2.96 -2.67
CA LEU A 69 -13.17 2.09 -1.79
C LEU A 69 -11.73 2.61 -1.70
N ARG A 70 -11.17 2.67 -0.49
CA ARG A 70 -9.75 2.99 -0.28
C ARG A 70 -9.05 1.82 0.38
N ILE A 71 -7.91 1.44 -0.19
CA ILE A 71 -7.04 0.38 0.31
C ILE A 71 -5.76 1.05 0.79
N TYR A 72 -5.34 0.78 2.03
CA TYR A 72 -4.10 1.30 2.61
C TYR A 72 -3.16 0.16 2.90
N LEU A 73 -1.99 0.16 2.26
CA LEU A 73 -0.86 -0.68 2.61
C LEU A 73 0.10 0.12 3.49
N ARG A 74 0.21 -0.23 4.77
CA ARG A 74 1.02 0.54 5.72
C ARG A 74 1.75 -0.36 6.72
N PRO A 75 2.84 0.14 7.34
CA PRO A 75 3.54 -0.62 8.37
C PRO A 75 2.57 -0.96 9.51
N LYS A 76 2.69 -2.16 10.06
CA LYS A 76 2.01 -2.49 11.31
C LYS A 76 2.62 -1.63 12.41
N VAL A 77 1.82 -0.72 12.99
CA VAL A 77 2.21 -0.05 14.22
C VAL A 77 2.04 -1.05 15.38
N PRO A 78 3.06 -1.26 16.24
CA PRO A 78 2.82 -1.94 17.50
C PRO A 78 1.85 -1.08 18.31
N PHE A 79 0.70 -1.63 18.68
CA PHE A 79 -0.15 -0.99 19.69
C PHE A 79 0.64 -0.99 21.01
N GLY A 80 0.99 0.19 21.50
CA GLY A 80 1.55 0.39 22.84
C GLY A 80 2.97 -0.14 23.04
N ALA A 81 3.96 0.42 22.33
CA ALA A 81 5.30 0.44 22.91
C ALA A 81 5.22 1.40 24.12
N GLU A 82 5.04 0.85 25.32
CA GLU A 82 5.21 1.60 26.57
C GLU A 82 6.58 2.28 26.50
N SER A 83 6.55 3.61 26.55
CA SER A 83 7.75 4.46 26.65
C SER A 83 8.17 4.55 28.10
#